data_AF-A0A966KZH2-F1
#
_entry.id   AF-A0A966KZH2-F1
#
_cell.length_a   1.000
_cell.length_b   1.000
_cell.length_c   1.000
_cell.angle_alpha   90.00
_cell.angle_beta   90.00
_cell.angle_gamma   90.00
#
_symmetry.space_group_name_H-M   'P 1'
#
loop_
_entity.id
_entity.type
_entity.pdbx_description
1 polymer ?
#
loop_
_entity_poly.entity_id
_entity_poly.type
_entity_poly.pdbx_seq_one_letter_code
_entity_poly.pdbx_strand_id
1 'polypeptide(L)'
;MTIKSGSWHKPQRCYSKIESTGLGMNVHHIVSNLEAQEAREIYFDFYVKRGEAIENRIKEVKNMCFSDRLSNYGFWANFFRLLISRLAYELFLIL
;
A
#
# COMPACT_ATOMS: atom_id res chain seq x y z
N MET A 1 -19.10 2.29 11.58
CA MET A 1 -19.33 3.08 12.82
C MET A 1 -18.61 4.41 12.70
N THR A 2 -19.14 5.51 13.24
CA THR A 2 -18.43 6.81 13.21
C THR A 2 -17.64 6.98 14.50
N ILE A 3 -16.34 7.20 14.41
CA ILE A 3 -15.42 7.32 15.55
C ILE A 3 -14.80 8.71 15.56
N LYS A 4 -14.65 9.29 16.75
CA LYS A 4 -13.94 10.56 16.96
C LYS A 4 -12.90 10.36 18.05
N SER A 5 -11.62 10.40 17.68
CA SER A 5 -10.52 10.47 18.64
C SER A 5 -10.40 11.91 19.17
N GLY A 6 -9.88 12.07 20.39
CA GLY A 6 -9.73 13.39 21.03
C GLY A 6 -8.85 14.36 20.23
N SER A 7 -7.91 13.84 19.43
CA SER A 7 -7.04 14.64 18.56
C SER A 7 -7.63 14.95 17.18
N TRP A 8 -8.80 14.41 16.83
CA TRP A 8 -9.36 14.56 15.49
C TRP A 8 -10.30 15.76 15.41
N HIS A 9 -10.06 16.61 14.42
CA HIS A 9 -10.88 17.80 14.15
C HIS A 9 -12.33 17.43 13.79
N LYS A 10 -12.57 16.28 13.15
CA LYS A 10 -13.91 15.81 12.76
C LYS A 10 -14.11 14.32 13.05
N PRO A 11 -15.34 13.88 13.36
CA PRO A 11 -15.67 12.46 13.40
C PRO A 11 -15.49 11.82 12.02
N GLN A 12 -14.90 10.62 11.98
CA GLN A 12 -14.60 9.89 10.74
C GLN A 12 -15.32 8.55 10.73
N ARG A 13 -15.66 8.04 9.54
CA ARG A 13 -16.26 6.70 9.40
C ARG A 13 -15.17 5.64 9.49
N CYS A 14 -15.35 4.71 10.42
CA CYS A 14 -14.51 3.56 10.64
C CYS A 14 -15.25 2.26 10.32
N TYR A 15 -14.54 1.36 9.66
CA TYR A 15 -14.94 0.04 9.26
C TYR A 15 -14.05 -0.96 10.00
N SER A 16 -14.64 -2.02 10.54
CA SER A 16 -13.90 -3.03 11.29
C SER A 16 -14.08 -4.38 10.60
N LYS A 17 -12.98 -4.98 10.18
CA LYS A 17 -12.93 -6.36 9.72
C LYS A 17 -12.49 -7.23 10.88
N ILE A 18 -13.31 -8.21 11.23
CA ILE A 18 -13.05 -9.16 12.31
C ILE A 18 -13.01 -10.54 11.67
N GLU A 19 -11.85 -11.19 11.73
CA GLU A 19 -11.65 -12.55 11.25
C GLU A 19 -11.20 -13.43 12.41
N SER A 20 -11.97 -14.47 12.70
CA SER A 20 -11.55 -15.52 13.63
C SER A 20 -10.88 -16.62 12.84
N THR A 21 -9.57 -16.72 12.94
CA THR A 21 -8.77 -17.80 12.35
C THR A 21 -8.35 -18.79 13.44
N GLY A 22 -7.94 -20.01 13.07
CA GLY A 22 -7.43 -21.00 14.02
C GLY A 22 -6.18 -20.54 14.81
N LEU A 23 -5.56 -19.43 14.40
CA LEU A 23 -4.42 -18.79 15.07
C LEU A 23 -4.83 -17.65 16.02
N GLY A 24 -6.12 -17.32 16.09
CA GLY A 24 -6.65 -16.23 16.91
C GLY A 24 -7.55 -15.26 16.13
N MET A 25 -8.05 -14.27 16.87
CA MET A 25 -8.89 -13.20 16.35
C MET A 25 -8.02 -12.09 15.75
N ASN A 26 -8.11 -11.88 14.44
CA ASN A 26 -7.49 -10.76 13.75
C ASN A 26 -8.53 -9.67 13.51
N VAL A 27 -8.31 -8.49 14.11
CA VAL A 27 -9.20 -7.34 13.99
C VAL A 27 -8.46 -6.20 13.31
N HIS A 28 -8.99 -5.75 12.17
CA HIS A 28 -8.45 -4.65 11.39
C HIS A 28 -9.45 -3.51 11.33
N HIS A 29 -9.01 -2.30 11.67
CA HIS A 29 -9.81 -1.08 11.59
C HIS A 29 -9.35 -0.22 10.41
N ILE A 30 -10.28 0.19 9.57
CA ILE A 30 -10.04 1.00 8.37
C ILE A 30 -10.87 2.27 8.50
N VAL A 31 -10.21 3.42 8.43
CA VAL A 31 -10.85 4.73 8.44
C VAL A 31 -10.87 5.25 7.02
N SER A 32 -12.04 5.63 6.52
CA SER A 32 -12.20 6.09 5.14
C SER A 32 -13.14 7.29 5.07
N ASN A 33 -12.82 8.22 4.17
CA ASN A 33 -13.64 9.38 3.82
C ASN A 33 -14.42 9.17 2.50
N LEU A 34 -14.46 7.94 1.97
CA LEU A 34 -15.22 7.62 0.77
C LEU A 34 -16.73 7.65 1.08
N GLU A 35 -17.50 8.32 0.21
CA GLU A 35 -18.95 8.39 0.33
C GLU A 35 -19.62 7.10 -0.17
N ALA A 36 -20.68 6.67 0.53
CA ALA A 36 -21.63 5.65 0.09
C ALA A 36 -21.06 4.32 -0.47
N GLN A 37 -20.16 3.66 0.26
CA GLN A 37 -19.76 2.28 -0.03
C GLN A 37 -19.96 1.35 1.16
N GLU A 38 -20.34 0.10 0.85
CA GLU A 38 -20.43 -0.95 1.85
C GLU A 38 -19.05 -1.23 2.44
N ALA A 39 -19.00 -1.70 3.70
CA ALA A 39 -17.75 -2.07 4.37
C ALA A 39 -16.93 -3.07 3.56
N ARG A 40 -17.63 -3.94 2.82
CA ARG A 40 -17.05 -4.97 1.96
C ARG A 40 -16.33 -4.36 0.75
N GLU A 41 -16.96 -3.42 0.06
CA GLU A 41 -16.39 -2.74 -1.11
C GLU A 41 -15.13 -1.96 -0.72
N ILE A 42 -15.17 -1.21 0.39
CA ILE A 42 -14.00 -0.47 0.88
C ILE A 42 -12.83 -1.43 1.19
N TYR A 43 -13.12 -2.60 1.75
CA TYR A 43 -12.10 -3.59 2.02
C TYR A 43 -11.55 -4.23 0.73
N PHE A 44 -12.41 -4.83 -0.10
CA PHE A 44 -11.98 -5.61 -1.26
C PHE A 44 -11.53 -4.73 -2.43
N ASP A 45 -12.23 -3.64 -2.72
CA ASP A 45 -11.94 -2.81 -3.89
C ASP A 45 -10.90 -1.73 -3.63
N PHE A 46 -10.73 -1.26 -2.40
CA PHE A 46 -9.73 -0.24 -2.09
C PHE A 46 -8.60 -0.79 -1.25
N TYR A 47 -8.89 -1.34 -0.08
CA TYR A 47 -7.84 -1.72 0.86
C TYR A 47 -6.97 -2.87 0.34
N VAL A 48 -7.58 -3.93 -0.20
CA VAL A 48 -6.85 -5.08 -0.78
C VAL A 48 -6.11 -4.68 -2.05
N LYS A 49 -6.77 -3.99 -3.00
CA LYS A 49 -6.14 -3.53 -4.26
C LYS A 49 -4.98 -2.56 -4.02
N ARG A 50 -4.97 -1.80 -2.92
CA ARG A 50 -3.83 -0.96 -2.54
C ARG A 50 -2.54 -1.78 -2.35
N GLY A 51 -2.65 -2.97 -1.77
CA GLY A 51 -1.50 -3.87 -1.58
C GLY A 51 -0.95 -4.35 -2.92
N GLU A 52 -1.84 -4.76 -3.82
CA GLU A 52 -1.49 -5.22 -5.17
C GLU A 52 -0.86 -4.10 -6.01
N ALA A 53 -1.49 -2.92 -6.04
CA ALA A 53 -1.06 -1.80 -6.87
C ALA A 53 0.26 -1.15 -6.41
N ILE A 54 0.67 -1.33 -5.15
CA ILE A 54 1.86 -0.65 -4.59
C ILE A 54 2.92 -1.66 -4.21
N GLU A 55 2.61 -2.60 -3.32
CA GLU A 55 3.62 -3.49 -2.74
C GLU A 55 4.13 -4.50 -3.75
N ASN A 56 3.25 -5.10 -4.57
CA ASN A 56 3.66 -6.06 -5.58
C ASN A 56 4.49 -5.38 -6.69
N ARG A 57 4.07 -4.21 -7.18
CA ARG A 57 4.87 -3.44 -8.17
C ARG A 57 6.24 -3.05 -7.62
N ILE A 58 6.35 -2.65 -6.34
CA ILE A 58 7.66 -2.38 -5.72
C ILE A 58 8.50 -3.65 -5.63
N LYS A 59 7.90 -4.80 -5.26
CA LYS A 59 8.61 -6.10 -5.23
C LYS A 59 9.11 -6.48 -6.63
N GLU A 60 8.30 -6.27 -7.66
CA GLU A 60 8.69 -6.54 -9.05
C GLU A 60 9.85 -5.64 -9.49
N VAL A 61 9.79 -4.33 -9.26
CA VAL A 61 10.90 -3.40 -9.57
C VAL A 61 12.19 -3.83 -8.85
N LYS A 62 12.08 -4.25 -7.57
CA LYS A 62 13.23 -4.74 -6.80
C LYS A 62 13.81 -6.02 -7.38
N ASN A 63 12.96 -7.01 -7.63
CA ASN A 63 13.40 -8.35 -8.05
C ASN A 63 13.81 -8.41 -9.53
N MET A 64 13.08 -7.73 -10.43
CA MET A 64 13.31 -7.77 -11.87
C MET A 64 14.37 -6.76 -12.33
N CYS A 65 14.45 -5.59 -11.69
CA CYS A 65 15.37 -4.52 -12.08
C CYS A 65 16.50 -4.26 -11.07
N PHE A 66 16.70 -5.20 -10.12
CA PHE A 66 17.78 -5.19 -9.12
C PHE A 66 17.93 -3.84 -8.40
N SER A 67 16.79 -3.21 -8.10
CA SER A 67 16.74 -1.87 -7.54
C SER A 67 17.10 -1.83 -6.05
N ASP A 68 17.23 -3.00 -5.42
CA ASP A 68 17.65 -3.20 -4.04
C ASP A 68 19.18 -3.13 -3.87
N ARG A 69 19.94 -3.45 -4.92
CA ARG A 69 21.40 -3.39 -4.92
C ARG A 69 21.87 -1.95 -5.12
N LEU A 70 22.00 -1.21 -4.02
CA LEU A 70 22.54 0.15 -3.97
C LEU A 70 23.94 0.15 -3.32
N SER A 71 24.95 -0.27 -4.09
CA SER A 71 26.32 -0.49 -3.58
C SER A 71 27.28 0.67 -3.80
N ASN A 72 26.79 1.85 -4.22
CA ASN A 72 27.64 2.99 -4.51
C ASN A 72 27.93 3.81 -3.25
N TYR A 73 29.08 4.48 -3.20
CA TYR A 73 29.50 5.25 -2.02
C TYR A 73 28.70 6.54 -1.81
N GLY A 74 28.10 7.09 -2.87
CA GLY A 74 27.36 8.36 -2.84
C GLY A 74 25.85 8.19 -2.92
N PHE A 75 25.12 8.99 -2.13
CA PHE A 75 23.65 9.04 -2.17
C PHE A 75 23.11 9.30 -3.57
N TRP A 76 23.62 10.32 -4.26
CA TRP A 76 23.15 10.71 -5.60
C TRP A 76 23.34 9.60 -6.64
N ALA A 77 24.43 8.84 -6.54
CA ALA A 77 24.69 7.76 -7.48
C ALA A 77 23.74 6.57 -7.25
N ASN A 78 23.41 6.26 -5.99
CA ASN A 78 22.38 5.27 -5.65
C ASN A 78 20.98 5.74 -6.03
N PHE A 79 20.66 7.02 -5.81
CA PHE A 79 19.38 7.61 -6.22
C PHE A 79 19.18 7.54 -7.74
N PHE A 80 20.20 7.91 -8.51
CA PHE A 80 20.15 7.83 -9.97
C PHE A 80 20.00 6.38 -10.46
N ARG A 81 20.69 5.42 -9.83
CA ARG A 81 20.53 3.99 -10.13
C ARG A 81 19.10 3.51 -9.88
N LEU A 82 18.50 3.88 -8.75
CA LEU A 82 17.10 3.55 -8.44
C LEU A 82 16.14 4.15 -9.48
N LEU A 83 16.40 5.38 -9.91
CA LEU A 83 15.61 6.06 -10.94
C LEU A 83 15.67 5.33 -12.29
N ILE A 84 16.85 4.89 -12.71
CA ILE A 84 17.01 4.08 -13.93
C ILE A 84 16.29 2.74 -13.81
N SER A 85 16.45 2.02 -12.70
CA SER A 85 15.73 0.75 -12.47
C SER A 85 14.21 0.92 -12.54
N ARG A 86 13.69 2.03 -12.01
CA ARG A 86 12.25 2.36 -12.08
C ARG A 86 11.81 2.66 -13.51
N LEU A 87 12.60 3.44 -14.26
CA LEU A 87 12.32 3.78 -15.66
C LEU A 87 12.31 2.53 -16.55
N ALA A 88 13.29 1.64 -16.37
CA ALA A 88 13.37 0.39 -17.11
C ALA A 88 12.14 -0.50 -16.89
N TYR A 89 11.68 -0.60 -15.63
CA TYR A 89 10.45 -1.34 -15.32
C TYR A 89 9.20 -0.69 -15.93
N GLU A 90 9.06 0.64 -15.92
CA GLU A 90 7.92 1.30 -16.59
C GLU A 90 7.97 1.10 -18.10
N LEU A 91 9.15 1.15 -18.72
CA LEU A 91 9.28 0.84 -20.14
C LEU A 91 8.86 -0.61 -20.44
N PHE A 92 9.26 -1.56 -19.60
CA PHE A 92 8.83 -2.96 -19.73
C PHE A 92 7.32 -3.15 -19.56
N LEU A 93 6.68 -2.38 -18.68
CA LEU A 93 5.24 -2.45 -18.45
C LEU A 93 4.41 -1.84 -19.61
N ILE A 94 4.97 -0.87 -20.32
CA ILE A 94 4.31 -0.17 -21.43
C ILE A 94 4.41 -0.95 -22.75
N LEU A 95 5.42 -1.82 -22.89
CA LEU A 95 5.64 -2.70 -24.04
C LEU A 95 4.76 -3.95 -23.98
#